data_AF-A0A480A7T3-F1
#
_entry.id   AF-A0A480A7T3-F1
#
_cell.length_a   1.000
_cell.length_b   1.000
_cell.length_c   1.000
_cell.angle_alpha   90.00
_cell.angle_beta   90.00
_cell.angle_gamma   90.00
#
_symmetry.space_group_name_H-M   'P 1'
#
loop_
_entity.id
_entity.type
_entity.pdbx_description
1 polymer ?
#
loop_
_entity_poly.entity_id
_entity_poly.type
_entity_poly.pdbx_seq_one_letter_code
_entity_poly.pdbx_strand_id
1 'polypeptide(L)'
;MKAFESTTKNIFFTSLVSLHQAETNNTNKANVTELQASHSHSGWDFLRPLRNWLDTLKVGDRQFAHRVCRLIPPQCPFERDVKLFGKVLFHIPPMCKLNPLYEEVVGLRFRALCYLADECGEDISQYC
;
A
#
# COMPACT_ATOMS: atom_id res chain seq x y z
N MET A 1 -31.81 -5.09 -53.91
CA MET A 1 -32.93 -4.69 -53.04
C MET A 1 -32.38 -3.80 -51.94
N LYS A 2 -32.93 -2.59 -51.84
CA LYS A 2 -33.14 -1.67 -50.70
C LYS A 2 -32.11 -1.61 -49.55
N ALA A 3 -31.70 -0.36 -49.31
CA ALA A 3 -30.90 0.17 -48.22
C ALA A 3 -31.32 -0.30 -46.82
N PHE A 4 -30.36 -0.27 -45.90
CA PHE A 4 -30.63 0.24 -44.57
C PHE A 4 -29.50 1.16 -44.10
N GLU A 5 -29.83 2.44 -44.19
CA GLU A 5 -29.14 3.57 -43.63
C GLU A 5 -29.45 3.61 -42.13
N SER A 6 -28.43 3.73 -41.28
CA SER A 6 -28.65 4.26 -39.93
C SER A 6 -27.36 4.90 -39.42
N THR A 7 -27.22 6.17 -39.81
CA THR A 7 -26.53 7.21 -39.05
C THR A 7 -26.98 7.16 -37.60
N THR A 8 -26.05 7.13 -36.63
CA THR A 8 -26.11 8.00 -35.43
C THR A 8 -24.84 7.88 -34.57
N LYS A 9 -24.03 8.94 -34.69
CA LYS A 9 -23.35 9.70 -33.63
C LYS A 9 -22.35 8.98 -32.72
N ASN A 10 -21.08 9.27 -33.03
CA ASN A 10 -19.91 9.25 -32.16
C ASN A 10 -20.19 9.81 -30.76
N ILE A 11 -19.73 9.08 -29.74
CA ILE A 11 -19.30 9.66 -28.48
C ILE A 11 -17.98 9.00 -28.12
N PHE A 12 -16.88 9.57 -28.63
CA PHE A 12 -15.54 9.27 -28.14
C PHE A 12 -15.43 9.87 -26.74
N PHE A 13 -15.41 9.02 -25.71
CA PHE A 13 -14.97 9.44 -24.39
C PHE A 13 -13.45 9.61 -24.43
N THR A 14 -13.00 10.80 -24.81
CA THR A 14 -11.62 11.22 -24.56
C THR A 14 -11.46 11.39 -23.06
N SER A 15 -10.83 10.41 -22.41
CA SER A 15 -10.35 10.54 -21.04
C SER A 15 -9.45 11.77 -20.95
N LEU A 16 -9.81 12.68 -20.05
CA LEU A 16 -9.10 13.92 -19.81
C LEU A 16 -7.80 13.58 -19.07
N VAL A 17 -6.71 13.43 -19.84
CA VAL A 17 -5.37 13.30 -19.31
C VAL A 17 -4.90 14.67 -18.83
N SER A 18 -4.61 14.81 -17.55
CA SER A 18 -3.99 16.03 -17.02
C SER A 18 -2.50 16.01 -17.37
N LEU A 19 -2.13 16.68 -18.46
CA LEU A 19 -0.76 17.13 -18.69
C LEU A 19 -0.52 18.37 -17.84
N HIS A 20 0.16 18.21 -16.71
CA HIS A 20 0.87 19.33 -16.09
C HIS A 20 2.36 19.12 -16.30
N GLN A 21 2.93 19.87 -17.26
CA GLN A 21 4.36 19.90 -17.48
C GLN A 21 5.04 20.81 -16.44
N ALA A 22 6.24 20.40 -16.06
CA ALA A 22 7.07 20.92 -14.99
C ALA A 22 7.57 22.36 -15.21
N GLU A 23 7.73 23.08 -14.10
CA GLU A 23 8.82 24.04 -13.93
C GLU A 23 9.69 23.62 -12.75
N THR A 24 10.97 23.49 -13.05
CA THR A 24 12.08 23.08 -12.22
C THR A 24 12.54 24.20 -11.29
N ASN A 25 12.72 23.91 -9.99
CA ASN A 25 13.75 24.53 -9.16
C ASN A 25 14.24 23.53 -8.10
N ASN A 26 15.52 23.16 -8.23
CA ASN A 26 16.25 22.25 -7.34
C ASN A 26 16.30 22.78 -5.90
N THR A 27 15.64 22.08 -4.97
CA THR A 27 16.16 21.85 -3.61
C THR A 27 15.72 20.44 -3.18
N ASN A 28 16.69 19.65 -2.71
CA ASN A 28 16.53 18.24 -2.36
C ASN A 28 15.41 18.02 -1.33
N LYS A 29 14.32 17.36 -1.74
CA LYS A 29 13.66 16.32 -0.95
C LYS A 29 12.75 15.49 -1.84
N ALA A 30 13.21 14.29 -2.20
CA ALA A 30 12.37 13.25 -2.77
C ALA A 30 11.28 12.89 -1.75
N ASN A 31 10.12 13.53 -1.85
CA ASN A 31 8.87 13.05 -1.27
C ASN A 31 8.09 12.40 -2.40
N VAL A 32 8.56 11.22 -2.80
CA VAL A 32 7.94 10.38 -3.84
C VAL A 32 6.85 9.54 -3.16
N THR A 33 5.62 9.82 -3.60
CA THR A 33 4.45 8.93 -3.65
C THR A 33 3.69 8.68 -2.35
N GLU A 34 2.81 9.64 -2.09
CA GLU A 34 1.46 9.49 -1.58
C GLU A 34 0.78 8.18 -2.04
N LEU A 35 0.82 7.13 -1.20
CA LEU A 35 -0.19 6.07 -1.20
C LEU A 35 -1.46 6.70 -0.63
N GLN A 36 -2.30 7.26 -1.50
CA GLN A 36 -3.64 7.74 -1.12
C GLN A 36 -4.50 6.55 -0.69
N ALA A 37 -4.43 6.22 0.60
CA ALA A 37 -5.37 5.30 1.24
C ALA A 37 -6.75 5.96 1.22
N SER A 38 -7.64 5.45 0.37
CA SER A 38 -9.05 5.84 0.33
C SER A 38 -9.73 5.44 1.65
N HIS A 39 -9.80 6.40 2.57
CA HIS A 39 -10.45 6.22 3.87
C HIS A 39 -11.98 6.28 3.73
N SER A 40 -12.62 5.14 3.46
CA SER A 40 -14.04 4.97 3.79
C SER A 40 -14.15 4.32 5.17
N HIS A 41 -14.40 5.08 6.23
CA HIS A 41 -14.86 4.50 7.49
C HIS A 41 -15.95 5.36 8.14
N SER A 42 -17.15 4.78 8.13
CA SER A 42 -18.32 5.21 8.90
C SER A 42 -18.22 4.72 10.34
N GLY A 43 -18.52 5.60 11.29
CA GLY A 43 -18.93 5.22 12.64
C GLY A 43 -17.82 5.11 13.68
N TRP A 44 -17.37 6.26 14.20
CA TRP A 44 -16.67 6.41 15.49
C TRP A 44 -15.30 5.69 15.60
N ASP A 45 -14.30 6.25 14.91
CA ASP A 45 -12.90 5.82 15.02
C ASP A 45 -12.25 6.27 16.34
N PHE A 46 -12.46 5.55 17.44
CA PHE A 46 -11.71 5.78 18.68
C PHE A 46 -10.19 5.67 18.48
N LEU A 47 -9.76 4.88 17.50
CA LEU A 47 -8.35 4.64 17.17
C LEU A 47 -7.75 5.66 16.19
N ARG A 48 -8.51 6.65 15.71
CA ARG A 48 -7.99 7.72 14.83
C ARG A 48 -6.69 8.37 15.30
N PRO A 49 -6.54 8.82 16.57
CA PRO A 49 -5.30 9.42 17.01
C PRO A 49 -4.12 8.45 16.92
N LEU A 50 -4.36 7.16 17.18
CA LEU A 50 -3.34 6.12 17.11
C LEU A 50 -2.94 5.82 15.66
N ARG A 51 -3.92 5.77 14.72
CA ARG A 51 -3.66 5.64 13.29
C ARG A 51 -2.78 6.78 12.78
N ASN A 52 -3.20 8.03 13.04
CA ASN A 52 -2.45 9.21 12.64
C ASN A 52 -1.05 9.24 13.24
N TRP A 53 -0.91 8.81 14.50
CA TRP A 53 0.39 8.69 15.14
C TRP A 53 1.28 7.70 14.38
N LEU A 54 0.77 6.50 14.10
CA LEU A 54 1.50 5.45 13.39
C LEU A 54 1.91 5.88 11.97
N ASP A 55 1.04 6.61 11.26
CA ASP A 55 1.33 7.17 9.93
C ASP A 55 2.36 8.29 9.98
N THR A 56 2.35 9.10 11.03
CA THR A 56 3.30 10.21 11.19
C THR A 56 4.66 9.74 11.76
N LEU A 57 4.75 8.49 12.26
CA LEU A 57 6.01 7.93 12.74
C LEU A 57 7.03 7.88 11.60
N LYS A 58 8.07 8.72 11.74
CA LYS A 58 9.23 8.72 10.85
C LYS A 58 10.19 7.63 11.26
N VAL A 59 10.60 6.81 10.30
CA VAL A 59 11.68 5.84 10.48
C VAL A 59 12.98 6.56 10.17
N GLY A 60 13.76 6.89 11.20
CA GLY A 60 15.05 7.58 11.06
C GLY A 60 16.18 6.94 11.87
N ASP A 61 15.94 5.79 12.47
CA ASP A 61 16.93 5.00 13.19
C ASP A 61 17.03 3.62 12.56
N ARG A 62 18.26 3.24 12.18
CA ARG A 62 18.59 1.93 11.60
C ARG A 62 18.18 0.77 12.49
N GLN A 63 18.45 0.87 13.79
CA GLN A 63 18.11 -0.21 14.73
C GLN A 63 16.60 -0.36 14.88
N PHE A 64 15.86 0.75 14.92
CA PHE A 64 14.41 0.75 14.89
C PHE A 64 13.87 0.14 13.59
N ALA A 65 14.39 0.52 12.42
CA ALA A 65 13.95 0.01 11.13
C ALA A 65 14.08 -1.52 11.04
N HIS A 66 15.21 -2.09 11.45
CA HIS A 66 15.38 -3.54 11.51
C HIS A 66 14.40 -4.21 12.48
N ARG A 67 14.11 -3.60 13.64
CA ARG A 67 13.13 -4.13 14.60
C ARG A 67 11.73 -4.16 13.99
N VAL A 68 11.32 -3.08 13.32
CA VAL A 68 10.04 -3.01 12.61
C VAL A 68 9.95 -4.12 11.56
N CYS A 69 10.99 -4.27 10.72
CA CYS A 69 11.04 -5.28 9.68
C CYS A 69 11.08 -6.73 10.20
N ARG A 70 11.54 -6.96 11.44
CA ARG A 70 11.49 -8.28 12.09
C ARG A 70 10.17 -8.53 12.81
N LEU A 71 9.56 -7.49 13.37
CA LEU A 71 8.36 -7.61 14.19
C LEU A 71 7.10 -7.78 13.34
N ILE A 72 7.02 -7.04 12.22
CA ILE A 72 5.85 -7.07 11.33
C ILE A 72 6.18 -8.02 10.18
N PRO A 73 5.49 -9.16 10.02
CA PRO A 73 5.80 -10.10 8.96
C PRO A 73 5.45 -9.55 7.55
N PRO A 74 6.14 -10.01 6.49
CA PRO A 74 5.78 -9.68 5.10
C PRO A 74 4.48 -10.35 4.65
N GLN A 75 4.16 -11.51 5.23
CA GLN A 75 2.97 -12.29 4.92
C GLN A 75 1.88 -12.03 5.96
N CYS A 76 0.62 -12.07 5.52
CA CYS A 76 -0.51 -11.90 6.41
C CYS A 76 -0.63 -13.11 7.35
N PRO A 77 -0.59 -12.93 8.68
CA PRO A 77 -0.57 -14.04 9.63
C PRO A 77 -1.88 -14.85 9.64
N PHE A 78 -2.96 -14.27 9.12
CA PHE A 78 -4.26 -14.92 9.04
C PHE A 78 -4.41 -15.81 7.81
N GLU A 79 -3.67 -15.52 6.73
CA GLU A 79 -3.70 -16.33 5.53
C GLU A 79 -2.80 -17.56 5.71
N ARG A 80 -3.41 -18.74 5.72
CA ARG A 80 -2.66 -19.99 5.89
C ARG A 80 -3.46 -21.19 5.42
N ASP A 81 -2.74 -22.19 4.94
CA ASP A 81 -3.29 -23.49 4.61
C ASP A 81 -3.23 -24.42 5.81
N VAL A 82 -4.34 -25.09 6.10
CA VAL A 82 -4.37 -26.19 7.08
C VAL A 82 -4.15 -27.49 6.32
N LYS A 83 -2.99 -28.13 6.54
CA LYS A 83 -2.60 -29.38 5.85
C LYS A 83 -2.72 -30.59 6.78
N LEU A 84 -3.29 -31.68 6.29
CA LEU A 84 -3.35 -32.98 6.97
C LEU A 84 -2.86 -34.07 6.01
N PHE A 85 -1.93 -34.92 6.46
CA PHE A 85 -1.29 -35.96 5.64
C PHE A 85 -0.69 -35.43 4.30
N GLY A 86 -0.15 -34.20 4.32
CA GLY A 86 0.43 -33.56 3.14
C GLY A 86 -0.59 -32.97 2.15
N LYS A 87 -1.89 -33.07 2.43
CA LYS A 87 -2.97 -32.49 1.61
C LYS A 87 -3.58 -31.28 2.30
N VAL A 88 -3.87 -30.22 1.55
CA VAL A 88 -4.57 -29.03 2.08
C VAL A 88 -6.02 -29.43 2.37
N LEU A 89 -6.45 -29.30 3.62
CA LEU A 89 -7.81 -29.56 4.06
C LEU A 89 -8.71 -28.36 3.74
N PHE A 90 -8.25 -27.15 4.08
CA PHE A 90 -8.87 -25.89 3.68
C PHE A 90 -7.88 -24.74 3.77
N HIS A 91 -8.16 -23.67 3.02
CA HIS A 91 -7.38 -22.44 2.96
C HIS A 91 -8.10 -21.34 3.75
N ILE A 92 -7.40 -20.70 4.69
CA ILE A 92 -7.90 -19.52 5.40
C ILE A 92 -7.54 -18.29 4.56
N PRO A 93 -8.54 -17.54 4.06
CA PRO A 93 -8.27 -16.40 3.20
C PRO A 93 -7.59 -15.24 3.97
N PRO A 94 -6.97 -14.30 3.25
CA PRO A 94 -6.39 -13.09 3.85
C PRO A 94 -7.47 -12.22 4.49
N MET A 95 -7.58 -12.31 5.82
CA MET A 95 -8.48 -11.48 6.65
C MET A 95 -7.79 -10.24 7.20
N CYS A 96 -6.81 -9.71 6.47
CA CYS A 96 -5.89 -8.70 6.96
C CYS A 96 -6.57 -7.35 7.24
N LYS A 97 -7.71 -7.08 6.58
CA LYS A 97 -8.58 -5.91 6.84
C LYS A 97 -9.45 -5.98 8.10
N LEU A 98 -9.48 -7.11 8.80
CA LEU A 98 -10.21 -7.21 10.08
C LEU A 98 -9.58 -6.33 11.16
N ASN A 99 -8.24 -6.17 11.12
CA ASN A 99 -7.55 -5.31 12.06
C ASN A 99 -7.69 -3.83 11.63
N PRO A 100 -8.29 -2.96 12.45
CA PRO A 100 -8.47 -1.55 12.13
C PRO A 100 -7.17 -0.78 11.94
N LEU A 101 -6.00 -1.31 12.35
CA LEU A 101 -4.69 -0.67 12.19
C LEU A 101 -3.79 -1.35 11.15
N TYR A 102 -4.34 -2.25 10.33
CA TYR A 102 -3.54 -3.09 9.44
C TYR A 102 -2.74 -2.26 8.43
N GLU A 103 -3.40 -1.33 7.75
CA GLU A 103 -2.80 -0.53 6.68
C GLU A 103 -1.67 0.35 7.22
N GLU A 104 -1.85 0.95 8.39
CA GLU A 104 -0.85 1.81 9.02
C GLU A 104 0.39 1.01 9.47
N VAL A 105 0.19 -0.23 9.97
CA VAL A 105 1.27 -1.13 10.38
C VAL A 105 2.07 -1.62 9.16
N VAL A 106 1.39 -2.05 8.10
CA VAL A 106 2.05 -2.44 6.84
C VAL A 106 2.77 -1.24 6.21
N GLY A 107 2.16 -0.06 6.24
CA GLY A 107 2.77 1.19 5.83
C GLY A 107 4.04 1.51 6.61
N LEU A 108 4.03 1.32 7.93
CA LEU A 108 5.23 1.50 8.77
C LEU A 108 6.36 0.53 8.38
N ARG A 109 6.02 -0.74 8.11
CA ARG A 109 6.99 -1.73 7.61
C ARG A 109 7.58 -1.30 6.28
N PHE A 110 6.75 -0.86 5.33
CA PHE A 110 7.21 -0.39 4.03
C PHE A 110 8.17 0.80 4.18
N ARG A 111 7.80 1.81 4.99
CA ARG A 111 8.68 2.96 5.30
C ARG A 111 10.02 2.51 5.89
N ALA A 112 10.02 1.50 6.76
CA ALA A 112 11.25 0.97 7.34
C ALA A 112 12.14 0.24 6.33
N LEU A 113 11.56 -0.51 5.40
CA LEU A 113 12.30 -1.16 4.32
C LEU A 113 12.92 -0.13 3.37
N CYS A 114 12.16 0.89 2.97
CA CYS A 114 12.67 1.99 2.13
C CYS A 114 13.80 2.73 2.83
N TYR A 115 13.68 3.04 4.13
CA TYR A 115 14.76 3.68 4.89
C TYR A 115 16.05 2.84 4.89
N LEU A 116 15.95 1.52 5.08
CA LEU A 116 17.12 0.64 5.06
C LEU A 116 17.75 0.53 3.66
N ALA A 117 16.93 0.45 2.61
CA ALA A 117 17.41 0.31 1.24
C ALA A 117 17.94 1.63 0.65
N ASP A 118 17.16 2.72 0.75
CA ASP A 118 17.41 3.98 0.06
C ASP A 118 18.32 4.93 0.86
N GLU A 119 18.14 5.02 2.19
CA GLU A 119 18.94 5.92 3.03
C GLU A 119 20.19 5.24 3.61
N CYS A 120 20.07 3.99 4.07
CA CYS A 120 21.21 3.25 4.64
C CYS A 120 22.01 2.45 3.61
N GLY A 121 21.45 2.16 2.43
CA GLY A 121 22.10 1.39 1.37
C GLY A 121 22.32 -0.09 1.71
N GLU A 122 21.47 -0.68 2.55
CA GLU A 122 21.60 -2.07 3.00
C GLU A 122 20.84 -3.05 2.10
N ASP A 123 21.32 -4.29 2.04
CA ASP A 123 20.55 -5.38 1.44
C ASP A 123 19.39 -5.80 2.37
N ILE A 124 18.17 -5.55 1.90
CA ILE A 124 16.92 -5.86 2.59
C ILE A 124 16.34 -7.23 2.21
N SER A 125 17.03 -8.01 1.36
CA SER A 125 16.56 -9.33 0.88
C SER A 125 16.18 -10.29 2.01
N GLN A 126 16.83 -10.17 3.17
CA GLN A 126 16.54 -10.94 4.38
C GLN A 126 15.12 -10.72 4.95
N TYR A 127 14.42 -9.68 4.52
CA TYR A 127 13.08 -9.32 5.00
C TYR A 127 11.96 -9.64 4.00
N CYS A 128 12.28 -10.08 2.79
CA CYS A 128 11.31 -10.34 1.73
C CYS A 128 10.78 -11.78 1.74
#